data_AF-A0A5R9L529-F1
#
_entry.id   AF-A0A5R9L529-F1
#
_cell.length_a   1.000
_cell.length_b   1.000
_cell.length_c   1.000
_cell.angle_alpha   90.00
_cell.angle_beta   90.00
_cell.angle_gamma   90.00
#
_symmetry.space_group_name_H-M   'P 1'
#
loop_
_entity.id
_entity.type
_entity.pdbx_description
1 polymer ?
#
loop_
_entity_poly.entity_id
_entity_poly.type
_entity_poly.pdbx_seq_one_letter_code
_entity_poly.pdbx_strand_id
1 'polypeptide(L)'
;MKTSLPIFLLLLMLFSCKDKSVSAVEICGVRDPVRNLKWLSDKVEETKKNKEDEFMEIVAVKVKGETIINYHMMYMSCIGCYGFHCDGTPLDMTTLSQAELQEYQKNIWEESGKKIVLWPEK
;
A
#
# COMPACT_ATOMS: atom_id res chain seq x y z
N MET A 1 -2.08 52.82 -19.91
CA MET A 1 -2.73 51.60 -20.43
C MET A 1 -1.88 50.40 -20.04
N LYS A 2 -2.45 49.50 -19.22
CA LYS A 2 -2.15 48.05 -19.08
C LYS A 2 -0.75 47.62 -18.60
N THR A 3 -0.47 47.84 -17.32
CA THR A 3 0.48 47.05 -16.53
C THR A 3 -0.29 45.98 -15.75
N SER A 4 -0.75 44.93 -16.43
CA SER A 4 -1.52 43.86 -15.78
C SER A 4 -1.26 42.53 -16.49
N LEU A 5 0.02 42.16 -16.58
CA LEU A 5 0.46 40.89 -17.18
C LEU A 5 1.21 39.92 -16.23
N PRO A 6 1.73 40.27 -15.04
CA PRO A 6 2.44 39.26 -14.24
C PRO A 6 1.49 38.41 -13.37
N ILE A 7 0.21 38.80 -13.20
CA ILE A 7 -0.72 38.11 -12.29
C ILE A 7 -1.23 36.78 -12.85
N PHE A 8 -1.30 36.63 -14.18
CA PHE A 8 -1.85 35.42 -14.81
C PHE A 8 -0.91 34.21 -14.74
N LEU A 9 0.41 34.43 -14.57
CA LEU A 9 1.41 33.36 -14.44
C LEU A 9 1.44 32.71 -13.05
N LEU A 10 0.94 33.39 -12.01
CA LEU A 10 0.87 32.85 -10.64
C LEU A 10 -0.33 31.90 -10.41
N LEU A 11 -1.36 31.98 -11.24
CA LEU A 11 -2.58 31.16 -11.11
C LEU A 11 -2.42 29.72 -11.63
N LEU A 12 -1.41 29.45 -12.45
CA LEU A 12 -1.16 28.12 -13.03
C LEU A 12 -0.45 27.15 -12.06
N MET A 13 0.06 27.64 -10.93
CA MET A 13 0.73 26.82 -9.91
C MET A 13 -0.24 26.13 -8.94
N LEU A 14 -1.55 26.44 -8.99
CA LEU A 14 -2.55 25.87 -8.08
C LEU A 14 -3.12 24.52 -8.55
N PHE A 15 -2.76 24.04 -9.74
CA PHE A 15 -3.03 22.66 -10.15
C PHE A 15 -1.94 21.70 -9.67
N SER A 16 -1.45 21.92 -8.44
CA SER A 16 -0.66 20.92 -7.72
C SER A 16 -1.47 19.64 -7.63
N CYS A 17 -0.86 18.53 -8.02
CA CYS A 17 -1.46 17.22 -8.18
C CYS A 17 -2.42 16.88 -7.04
N LYS A 18 -3.67 16.58 -7.39
CA LYS A 18 -4.60 15.92 -6.49
C LYS A 18 -4.11 14.48 -6.32
N ASP A 19 -3.33 14.24 -5.26
CA ASP A 19 -2.91 12.90 -4.90
C ASP A 19 -4.15 12.01 -4.81
N LYS A 20 -4.11 10.90 -5.54
CA LYS A 20 -5.15 9.86 -5.42
C LYS A 20 -4.96 9.25 -4.04
N SER A 21 -5.60 9.84 -3.04
CA SER A 21 -5.57 9.35 -1.67
C SER A 21 -5.87 7.85 -1.66
N VAL A 22 -5.07 7.09 -0.91
CA VAL A 22 -5.17 5.63 -0.75
C VAL A 22 -6.58 5.21 -0.29
N SER A 23 -7.33 6.12 0.33
CA SER A 23 -8.75 5.98 0.71
C SER A 23 -9.70 5.55 -0.43
N ALA A 24 -9.32 5.76 -1.70
CA ALA A 24 -10.15 5.40 -2.85
C ALA A 24 -9.83 4.03 -3.47
N VAL A 25 -8.81 3.32 -2.98
CA VAL A 25 -8.40 2.03 -3.55
C VAL A 25 -9.29 0.91 -3.04
N GLU A 26 -9.76 0.07 -3.95
CA GLU A 26 -10.52 -1.14 -3.64
C GLU A 26 -9.60 -2.37 -3.69
N ILE A 27 -9.44 -3.04 -2.56
CA ILE A 27 -8.64 -4.26 -2.39
C ILE A 27 -9.49 -5.25 -1.60
N CYS A 28 -9.42 -6.54 -1.95
CA CYS A 28 -10.20 -7.56 -1.27
C CYS A 28 -11.73 -7.32 -1.31
N GLY A 29 -12.23 -6.65 -2.35
CA GLY A 29 -13.64 -6.30 -2.49
C GLY A 29 -14.13 -5.22 -1.52
N VAL A 30 -13.22 -4.57 -0.78
CA VAL A 30 -13.53 -3.46 0.10
C VAL A 30 -12.79 -2.21 -0.34
N ARG A 31 -13.46 -1.07 -0.28
CA ARG A 31 -12.79 0.22 -0.41
C ARG A 31 -12.03 0.48 0.88
N ASP A 32 -10.86 1.10 0.77
CA ASP A 32 -10.10 1.54 1.93
C ASP A 32 -9.81 0.39 2.91
N PRO A 33 -9.04 -0.61 2.45
CA PRO A 33 -8.86 -1.87 3.16
C PRO A 33 -8.26 -1.69 4.55
N VAL A 34 -7.42 -0.66 4.77
CA VAL A 34 -6.81 -0.40 6.08
C VAL A 34 -7.86 -0.09 7.14
N ARG A 35 -8.92 0.65 6.76
CA ARG A 35 -10.01 1.01 7.68
C ARG A 35 -11.15 -0.01 7.70
N ASN A 36 -11.35 -0.76 6.61
CA ASN A 36 -12.52 -1.63 6.45
C ASN A 36 -12.25 -3.14 6.55
N LEU A 37 -10.99 -3.59 6.49
CA LEU A 37 -10.61 -4.96 6.88
C LEU A 37 -10.28 -4.95 8.37
N LYS A 38 -11.12 -5.58 9.19
CA LYS A 38 -10.98 -5.55 10.66
C LYS A 38 -9.59 -5.98 11.12
N TRP A 39 -9.09 -7.11 10.61
CA TRP A 39 -7.78 -7.63 11.00
C TRP A 39 -6.62 -6.68 10.63
N LEU A 40 -6.77 -5.93 9.54
CA LEU A 40 -5.76 -4.98 9.08
C LEU A 40 -5.81 -3.70 9.91
N SER A 41 -7.02 -3.20 10.17
CA SER A 41 -7.24 -2.07 11.07
C SER A 41 -6.71 -2.34 12.47
N ASP A 42 -7.00 -3.52 13.03
CA ASP A 42 -6.50 -3.93 14.34
C ASP A 42 -4.96 -3.91 14.37
N LYS A 43 -4.30 -4.37 13.31
CA LYS A 43 -2.84 -4.37 13.18
C LYS A 43 -2.26 -2.95 13.11
N VAL A 44 -2.92 -2.04 12.39
CA VAL A 44 -2.51 -0.63 12.34
C VAL A 44 -2.67 0.04 13.71
N GLU A 45 -3.78 -0.19 14.39
CA GLU A 45 -4.04 0.39 15.71
C GLU A 45 -3.10 -0.17 16.78
N GLU A 46 -2.76 -1.46 16.72
CA GLU A 46 -1.71 -2.06 17.56
C GLU A 46 -0.37 -1.37 17.34
N THR A 47 0.02 -1.18 16.08
CA THR A 47 1.30 -0.55 15.74
C THR A 47 1.35 0.91 16.18
N LYS A 48 0.25 1.68 16.02
CA LYS A 48 0.13 3.05 16.55
C LYS A 48 0.21 3.11 18.07
N LYS A 49 -0.43 2.17 18.77
CA LYS A 49 -0.35 2.07 20.24
C LYS A 49 1.09 1.86 20.71
N ASN A 50 1.88 1.12 19.94
CA ASN A 50 3.31 0.90 20.18
C ASN A 50 4.20 2.06 19.70
N LYS A 51 3.64 3.06 19.00
CA LYS A 51 4.35 4.17 18.35
C LYS A 51 5.35 3.70 17.29
N GLU A 52 4.98 2.67 16.55
CA GLU A 52 5.83 2.10 15.50
C GLU A 52 5.23 2.28 14.09
N ASP A 53 4.10 2.98 13.98
CA ASP A 53 3.34 3.08 12.72
C ASP A 53 4.08 3.85 11.62
N GLU A 54 5.04 4.69 12.00
CA GLU A 54 5.98 5.35 11.08
C GLU A 54 7.00 4.39 10.45
N PHE A 55 7.25 3.24 11.08
CA PHE A 55 8.15 2.19 10.56
C PHE A 55 7.41 1.07 9.85
N MET A 56 6.10 1.17 9.74
CA MET A 56 5.26 0.14 9.12
C MET A 56 5.00 0.49 7.66
N GLU A 57 5.10 -0.49 6.78
CA GLU A 57 4.54 -0.41 5.43
C GLU A 57 3.61 -1.63 5.21
N ILE A 58 2.44 -1.34 4.64
CA ILE A 58 1.46 -2.34 4.24
C ILE A 58 1.26 -2.18 2.75
N VAL A 59 1.39 -3.27 2.01
CA VAL A 59 1.22 -3.29 0.56
C VAL A 59 0.30 -4.43 0.13
N ALA A 60 -0.40 -4.24 -0.98
CA ALA A 60 -1.13 -5.30 -1.66
C ALA A 60 -0.45 -5.63 -2.99
N VAL A 61 -0.32 -6.92 -3.27
CA VAL A 61 0.20 -7.46 -4.53
C VAL A 61 -0.74 -8.51 -5.08
N LYS A 62 -0.63 -8.78 -6.37
CA LYS A 62 -1.34 -9.88 -7.03
C LYS A 62 -0.41 -11.07 -7.25
N VAL A 63 -0.86 -12.27 -6.94
CA VAL A 63 -0.17 -13.53 -7.26
C VAL A 63 -1.22 -14.45 -7.85
N LYS A 64 -1.05 -14.91 -9.09
CA LYS A 64 -2.06 -15.75 -9.78
C LYS A 64 -3.49 -15.19 -9.73
N GLY A 65 -3.63 -13.86 -9.77
CA GLY A 65 -4.91 -13.16 -9.68
C GLY A 65 -5.48 -13.00 -8.26
N GLU A 66 -4.94 -13.71 -7.28
CA GLU A 66 -5.26 -13.53 -5.87
C GLU A 66 -4.57 -12.30 -5.29
N THR A 67 -5.26 -11.55 -4.42
CA THR A 67 -4.65 -10.45 -3.68
C THR A 67 -3.99 -10.99 -2.41
N ILE A 68 -2.70 -10.71 -2.25
CA ILE A 68 -1.97 -10.91 -1.01
C ILE A 68 -1.62 -9.55 -0.43
N ILE A 69 -1.90 -9.37 0.86
CA ILE A 69 -1.50 -8.19 1.63
C ILE A 69 -0.22 -8.55 2.39
N ASN A 70 0.86 -7.80 2.14
CA ASN A 70 2.09 -7.92 2.91
C ASN A 70 2.18 -6.80 3.94
N TYR A 71 2.53 -7.18 5.16
CA TYR A 71 2.87 -6.27 6.24
C TYR A 71 4.38 -6.39 6.50
N HIS A 72 5.07 -5.27 6.68
CA HIS A 72 6.44 -5.31 7.19
C HIS A 72 6.75 -4.08 8.03
N MET A 73 7.66 -4.28 8.98
CA MET A 73 8.30 -3.20 9.71
C MET A 73 9.69 -2.96 9.12
N MET A 74 10.10 -1.71 8.98
CA MET A 74 11.40 -1.34 8.39
C MET A 74 12.60 -1.95 9.13
N TYR A 75 12.44 -2.30 10.40
CA TYR A 75 13.48 -2.96 11.21
C TYR A 75 13.51 -4.49 11.03
N MET A 76 12.54 -5.09 10.33
CA MET A 76 12.54 -6.52 10.03
C MET A 76 13.50 -6.82 8.88
N SER A 77 14.22 -7.94 8.99
CA SER A 77 15.18 -8.38 7.97
C SER A 77 14.54 -8.93 6.69
N CYS A 78 13.20 -9.10 6.67
CA CYS A 78 12.50 -9.71 5.56
C CYS A 78 11.29 -8.91 5.10
N ILE A 79 11.43 -8.29 3.93
CA ILE A 79 10.32 -7.74 3.16
C ILE A 79 9.68 -8.90 2.38
N GLY A 80 8.35 -9.03 2.46
CA GLY A 80 7.61 -10.13 1.84
C GLY A 80 7.39 -11.37 2.72
N CYS A 81 7.98 -11.49 3.92
CA CYS A 81 7.78 -12.70 4.73
C CYS A 81 6.38 -12.82 5.36
N TYR A 82 5.74 -11.70 5.66
CA TYR A 82 4.45 -11.67 6.35
C TYR A 82 3.32 -11.33 5.38
N GLY A 83 3.00 -12.29 4.51
CA GLY A 83 1.85 -12.22 3.61
C GLY A 83 0.58 -12.73 4.28
N PHE A 84 -0.56 -12.14 3.91
CA PHE A 84 -1.89 -12.50 4.37
C PHE A 84 -2.86 -12.53 3.21
N HIS A 85 -3.79 -13.46 3.24
CA HIS A 85 -4.96 -13.45 2.37
C HIS A 85 -5.93 -12.35 2.81
N CYS A 86 -6.92 -12.06 1.96
CA CYS A 86 -7.91 -11.01 2.22
C CYS A 86 -8.71 -11.19 3.52
N ASP A 87 -8.92 -12.43 3.94
CA ASP A 87 -9.61 -12.77 5.18
C ASP A 87 -8.73 -12.66 6.44
N GLY A 88 -7.43 -12.35 6.27
CA GLY A 88 -6.45 -12.21 7.35
C GLY A 88 -5.75 -13.52 7.72
N THR A 89 -6.01 -14.62 7.02
CA THR A 89 -5.22 -15.84 7.20
C THR A 89 -3.78 -15.64 6.68
N PRO A 90 -2.74 -16.12 7.39
CA PRO A 90 -1.37 -16.01 6.92
C PRO A 90 -1.16 -16.80 5.64
N LEU A 91 -0.40 -16.23 4.70
CA LEU A 91 0.05 -16.92 3.49
C LEU A 91 1.11 -17.97 3.86
N ASP A 92 0.83 -19.24 3.53
CA ASP A 92 1.83 -20.30 3.65
C ASP A 92 2.72 -20.35 2.40
N MET A 93 3.93 -19.77 2.52
CA MET A 93 4.92 -19.74 1.44
C MET A 93 5.36 -21.14 0.97
N THR A 94 5.22 -22.17 1.80
CA THR A 94 5.63 -23.54 1.45
C THR A 94 4.67 -24.20 0.45
N THR A 95 3.45 -23.66 0.34
CA THR A 95 2.43 -24.14 -0.61
C THR A 95 2.56 -23.52 -1.99
N LEU A 96 3.35 -22.45 -2.12
CA LEU A 96 3.56 -21.77 -3.39
C LEU A 96 4.48 -22.59 -4.30
N SER A 97 4.10 -22.70 -5.57
CA SER A 97 5.02 -23.14 -6.61
C SER A 97 6.18 -22.15 -6.77
N GLN A 98 7.27 -22.61 -7.37
CA GLN A 98 8.44 -21.75 -7.63
C GLN A 98 8.07 -20.50 -8.47
N ALA A 99 7.16 -20.65 -9.43
CA ALA A 99 6.69 -19.54 -10.25
C ALA A 99 5.86 -18.53 -9.45
N GLU A 100 4.96 -19.01 -8.57
CA GLU A 100 4.17 -18.13 -7.69
C GLU A 100 5.05 -17.40 -6.68
N LEU A 101 6.06 -18.08 -6.12
CA LEU A 101 7.02 -17.46 -5.21
C LEU A 101 7.84 -16.36 -5.91
N GLN A 102 8.31 -16.62 -7.14
CA GLN A 102 9.02 -15.63 -7.95
C GLN A 102 8.12 -14.45 -8.31
N GLU A 103 6.86 -14.70 -8.69
CA GLU A 103 5.89 -13.64 -8.96
C GLU A 103 5.64 -12.80 -7.71
N TYR A 104 5.43 -13.44 -6.55
CA TYR A 104 5.22 -12.74 -5.28
C TYR A 104 6.41 -11.86 -4.93
N GLN A 105 7.64 -12.41 -4.93
CA GLN A 105 8.85 -11.65 -4.65
C GLN A 105 9.00 -10.48 -5.63
N LYS A 106 8.88 -10.75 -6.93
CA LYS A 106 8.95 -9.71 -7.96
C LYS A 106 7.96 -8.58 -7.69
N ASN A 107 6.70 -8.91 -7.40
CA ASN A 107 5.66 -7.91 -7.21
C ASN A 107 5.80 -7.14 -5.88
N ILE A 108 6.47 -7.72 -4.87
CA ILE A 108 6.80 -7.03 -3.62
C ILE A 108 7.97 -6.04 -3.80
N TRP A 109 8.98 -6.39 -4.60
CA TRP A 109 10.19 -5.58 -4.74
C TRP A 109 10.16 -4.59 -5.91
N GLU A 110 9.34 -4.82 -6.94
CA GLU A 110 9.29 -3.93 -8.11
C GLU A 110 8.48 -2.65 -7.87
N GLU A 111 9.05 -1.52 -8.28
CA GLU A 111 8.36 -0.22 -8.35
C GLU A 111 7.42 -0.10 -9.56
N SER A 112 7.30 -1.15 -10.38
CA SER A 112 6.61 -1.18 -11.68
C SER A 112 5.07 -1.03 -11.63
N GLY A 113 4.52 -0.58 -10.50
CA GLY A 113 3.08 -0.34 -10.28
C GLY A 113 2.27 -1.59 -9.91
N LYS A 114 2.92 -2.75 -9.75
CA LYS A 114 2.28 -4.00 -9.30
C LYS A 114 2.07 -4.08 -7.78
N LYS A 115 2.85 -3.29 -7.05
CA LYS A 115 2.71 -3.07 -5.61
C LYS A 115 1.80 -1.88 -5.37
N ILE A 116 0.75 -2.08 -4.61
CA ILE A 116 -0.15 -1.01 -4.15
C ILE A 116 0.18 -0.73 -2.70
N VAL A 117 0.67 0.47 -2.40
CA VAL A 117 0.92 0.88 -1.01
C VAL A 117 -0.40 1.24 -0.35
N LEU A 118 -0.71 0.58 0.76
CA LEU A 118 -1.89 0.79 1.59
C LEU A 118 -1.59 1.61 2.83
N TRP A 119 -0.37 1.49 3.37
CA TRP A 119 0.11 2.27 4.50
C TRP A 119 1.62 2.54 4.36
N PRO A 120 2.12 3.75 4.72
CA PRO A 120 1.36 4.91 5.20
C PRO A 120 0.44 5.49 4.11
N GLU A 121 -0.64 6.14 4.54
CA GLU A 121 -1.53 6.86 3.62
C GLU A 121 -0.77 8.06 3.01
N LYS A 122 -0.75 8.15 1.67
CA LYS A 122 -0.26 9.32 0.94
C LYS A 122 -1.35 10.36 0.75
#